data_AF-A0A423LG83-F1
#
_entry.id   AF-A0A423LG83-F1
#
_cell.length_a   1.000
_cell.length_b   1.000
_cell.length_c   1.000
_cell.angle_alpha   90.00
_cell.angle_beta   90.00
_cell.angle_gamma   90.00
#
_symmetry.space_group_name_H-M   'P 1'
#
loop_
_entity.id
_entity.type
_entity.pdbx_description
1 polymer ?
#
loop_
_entity_poly.entity_id
_entity_poly.type
_entity_poly.pdbx_seq_one_letter_code
_entity_poly.pdbx_strand_id
1 'polypeptide(L)'
;MPYKCWRILIAEDQPYLRVRIERSLKELGCRQLTSAQSFRELLGLTHYSHEPFEGFELMIINGELLAATGIDPVRFFLSNPQIRHGVIHDARRGQMKAETIYANQQRQLNLIRTPDRLSLDAVLMALSA
;
A
#
# COMPACT_ATOMS: atom_id res chain seq x y z
N MET A 1 -18.72 4.78 -1.29
CA MET A 1 -17.44 4.83 -2.04
C MET A 1 -16.81 3.45 -1.99
N PRO A 2 -16.38 2.91 -3.15
CA PRO A 2 -16.02 1.50 -3.28
C PRO A 2 -14.79 1.13 -2.43
N TYR A 3 -13.89 2.08 -2.15
CA TYR A 3 -12.68 1.85 -1.35
C TYR A 3 -12.92 1.51 0.13
N LYS A 4 -14.14 1.71 0.65
CA LYS A 4 -14.47 1.39 2.05
C LYS A 4 -14.46 -0.12 2.33
N CYS A 5 -14.70 -0.92 1.29
CA CYS A 5 -14.72 -2.39 1.34
C CYS A 5 -13.42 -3.02 0.83
N TRP A 6 -12.39 -2.22 0.54
CA TRP A 6 -11.11 -2.75 0.08
C TRP A 6 -10.36 -3.48 1.18
N ARG A 7 -9.73 -4.59 0.80
CA ARG A 7 -8.71 -5.26 1.60
C ARG A 7 -7.40 -4.49 1.45
N ILE A 8 -6.96 -3.84 2.52
CA ILE A 8 -5.77 -2.99 2.50
C ILE A 8 -4.67 -3.64 3.34
N LEU A 9 -3.52 -3.87 2.71
CA LEU A 9 -2.31 -4.36 3.36
C LEU A 9 -1.38 -3.20 3.71
N ILE A 10 -0.98 -3.09 4.98
CA ILE A 10 -0.08 -2.05 5.49
C ILE A 10 1.24 -2.73 5.85
N ALA A 11 2.28 -2.50 5.06
CA ALA A 11 3.64 -3.00 5.29
C ALA A 11 4.51 -1.89 5.90
N GLU A 12 4.59 -1.88 7.23
CA GLU A 12 5.25 -0.83 8.02
C GLU A 12 5.91 -1.46 9.24
N ASP A 13 7.23 -1.32 9.34
CA ASP A 13 8.06 -1.87 10.40
C ASP A 13 8.00 -1.03 11.68
N GLN A 14 7.69 0.26 11.59
CA GLN A 14 7.57 1.15 12.75
C GLN A 14 6.15 1.10 13.35
N PRO A 15 5.96 0.59 14.59
CA PRO A 15 4.63 0.42 15.17
C PRO A 15 3.82 1.72 15.26
N TYR A 16 4.50 2.85 15.53
CA TYR A 16 3.87 4.16 15.63
C TYR A 16 3.27 4.62 14.29
N LEU A 17 4.01 4.48 13.19
CA LEU A 17 3.54 4.86 11.85
C LEU A 17 2.39 3.95 11.41
N ARG A 18 2.51 2.64 11.64
CA ARG A 18 1.47 1.67 11.32
C ARG A 18 0.13 2.02 11.98
N VAL A 19 0.13 2.32 13.29
CA VAL A 19 -1.08 2.71 14.02
C VAL A 19 -1.68 4.01 13.47
N ARG A 20 -0.83 4.96 13.02
CA ARG A 20 -1.32 6.20 12.40
C ARG A 20 -1.98 5.94 11.05
N ILE A 21 -1.37 5.12 10.20
CA ILE A 21 -1.94 4.73 8.89
C ILE A 21 -3.28 4.03 9.10
N GLU A 22 -3.33 3.04 9.99
CA GLU A 22 -4.56 2.32 10.32
C GLU A 22 -5.66 3.27 10.82
N ARG A 23 -5.32 4.23 11.68
CA ARG A 23 -6.28 5.21 12.18
C ARG A 23 -6.82 6.08 11.05
N SER A 24 -5.95 6.62 10.21
CA SER A 24 -6.38 7.45 9.07
C SER A 24 -7.29 6.67 8.11
N LEU A 25 -6.98 5.41 7.81
CA LEU A 25 -7.83 4.55 6.98
C LEU A 25 -9.19 4.25 7.64
N LYS A 26 -9.21 3.99 8.96
CA LYS A 26 -10.45 3.80 9.72
C LYS A 26 -11.32 5.07 9.71
N GLU A 27 -10.72 6.24 9.86
CA GLU A 27 -11.42 7.54 9.76
C GLU A 27 -12.00 7.80 8.36
N LEU A 28 -11.38 7.25 7.31
CA LEU A 28 -11.90 7.27 5.93
C LEU A 28 -12.96 6.18 5.67
N GLY A 29 -13.16 5.28 6.63
CA GLY A 29 -14.19 4.24 6.60
C GLY A 29 -13.74 2.89 6.02
N CYS A 30 -12.45 2.69 5.78
CA CYS A 30 -11.88 1.40 5.39
C CYS A 30 -11.89 0.43 6.59
N ARG A 31 -12.40 -0.79 6.38
CA ARG A 31 -12.64 -1.75 7.49
C ARG A 31 -11.77 -3.00 7.44
N GLN A 32 -11.26 -3.40 6.27
CA GLN A 32 -10.50 -4.63 6.10
C GLN A 32 -9.01 -4.32 6.01
N LEU A 33 -8.38 -4.10 7.16
CA LEU A 33 -6.96 -3.77 7.25
C LEU A 33 -6.16 -5.00 7.70
N THR A 34 -5.08 -5.31 6.99
CA THR A 34 -4.08 -6.33 7.35
C THR A 34 -2.73 -5.65 7.46
N SER A 35 -1.91 -6.05 8.42
CA SER A 35 -0.63 -5.40 8.68
C SER A 35 0.52 -6.40 8.62
N ALA A 36 1.64 -5.99 8.02
CA ALA A 36 2.92 -6.71 7.98
C ALA A 36 4.02 -5.82 8.55
N GLN A 37 4.85 -6.37 9.43
CA GLN A 37 5.92 -5.66 10.15
C GLN A 37 7.29 -5.85 9.49
N SER A 38 7.36 -6.76 8.51
CA SER A 38 8.59 -7.04 7.80
C SER A 38 8.28 -7.39 6.35
N PHE A 39 9.29 -7.27 5.50
CA PHE A 39 9.20 -7.73 4.12
C PHE A 39 8.90 -9.23 4.04
N ARG A 40 9.40 -10.03 5.00
CA ARG A 40 9.10 -11.47 5.07
C ARG A 40 7.61 -11.74 5.34
N GLU A 41 7.01 -11.01 6.28
CA GLU A 41 5.56 -11.12 6.55
C GLU A 41 4.74 -10.68 5.34
N LEU A 42 5.14 -9.60 4.67
CA LEU A 42 4.53 -9.15 3.41
C LEU A 42 4.54 -10.25 2.35
N LEU A 43 5.68 -10.92 2.14
CA LEU A 43 5.77 -12.07 1.23
C LEU A 43 4.89 -13.24 1.67
N GLY A 44 4.83 -13.53 2.97
CA GLY A 44 3.94 -14.56 3.53
C GLY A 44 2.46 -14.32 3.18
N LEU A 45 2.03 -13.06 3.21
CA LEU A 45 0.66 -12.65 2.92
C LEU A 45 0.34 -12.58 1.42
N THR A 46 1.34 -12.34 0.55
CA THR A 46 1.13 -11.99 -0.87
C THR A 46 1.68 -13.01 -1.88
N HIS A 47 2.77 -13.71 -1.55
CA HIS A 47 3.43 -14.66 -2.45
C HIS A 47 3.18 -16.12 -2.06
N TYR A 48 3.07 -16.39 -0.76
CA TYR A 48 2.97 -17.75 -0.23
C TYR A 48 1.55 -18.13 0.22
N SER A 49 0.58 -17.23 0.07
CA SER A 49 -0.84 -17.52 0.28
C SER A 49 -1.42 -18.19 -0.98
N HIS A 50 -1.96 -19.40 -0.83
CA HIS A 50 -2.58 -20.14 -1.94
C HIS A 50 -3.85 -19.45 -2.44
N GLU A 51 -4.10 -19.45 -3.75
CA GLU A 51 -5.47 -19.23 -4.26
C GLU A 51 -6.43 -20.24 -3.60
N PRO A 52 -7.64 -19.83 -3.18
CA PRO A 52 -8.38 -18.66 -3.65
C PRO A 52 -8.54 -17.55 -2.61
N PHE A 53 -7.53 -17.21 -1.79
CA PHE A 53 -7.68 -16.06 -0.90
C PHE A 53 -7.75 -14.76 -1.72
N GLU A 54 -8.83 -13.99 -1.54
CA GLU A 54 -9.05 -12.74 -2.30
C GLU A 54 -7.83 -11.82 -2.14
N GLY A 55 -7.45 -11.12 -3.21
CA GLY A 55 -6.28 -10.26 -3.20
C GLY A 55 -6.40 -9.06 -2.24
N PHE A 56 -5.40 -8.21 -2.27
CA PHE A 56 -5.44 -6.89 -1.65
C PHE A 56 -5.67 -5.83 -2.72
N GLU A 57 -6.72 -5.05 -2.54
CA GLU A 57 -7.05 -3.95 -3.44
C GLU A 57 -6.00 -2.86 -3.35
N LEU A 58 -5.38 -2.71 -2.18
CA LEU A 58 -4.34 -1.73 -1.93
C LEU A 58 -3.25 -2.28 -1.00
N MET A 59 -1.99 -2.10 -1.37
CA MET A 59 -0.85 -2.16 -0.45
C MET A 59 -0.35 -0.75 -0.16
N ILE A 60 -0.13 -0.42 1.11
CA ILE A 60 0.62 0.76 1.56
C ILE A 60 1.92 0.25 2.18
N ILE A 61 3.07 0.67 1.65
CA ILE A 61 4.39 0.18 2.07
C ILE A 61 5.37 1.30 2.37
N ASN A 62 6.14 1.15 3.45
CA ASN A 62 7.26 2.00 3.76
C ASN A 62 8.37 1.83 2.71
N GLY A 63 8.78 2.91 2.05
CA GLY A 63 9.82 2.90 1.03
C GLY A 63 11.17 2.39 1.55
N GLU A 64 11.50 2.66 2.82
CA GLU A 64 12.73 2.17 3.45
C GLU A 64 12.68 0.65 3.67
N LEU A 65 11.50 0.07 3.93
CA LEU A 65 11.31 -1.38 4.07
C LEU A 65 11.61 -2.10 2.76
N LEU A 66 11.22 -1.53 1.61
CA LEU A 66 11.60 -2.04 0.29
C LEU A 66 13.08 -1.82 -0.01
N ALA A 67 13.61 -0.62 0.26
CA ALA A 67 15.00 -0.28 -0.01
C ALA A 67 15.99 -1.22 0.70
N ALA A 68 15.67 -1.64 1.94
CA ALA A 68 16.48 -2.59 2.71
C ALA A 68 16.62 -3.98 2.03
N THR A 69 15.73 -4.33 1.11
CA THR A 69 15.79 -5.61 0.36
C THR A 69 16.65 -5.53 -0.89
N GLY A 70 16.97 -4.32 -1.37
CA GLY A 70 17.61 -4.10 -2.67
C GLY A 70 16.70 -4.41 -3.88
N ILE A 71 15.42 -4.70 -3.66
CA ILE A 71 14.46 -5.00 -4.72
C ILE A 71 13.88 -3.68 -5.27
N ASP A 72 13.81 -3.60 -6.60
CA ASP A 72 13.14 -2.48 -7.27
C ASP A 72 11.62 -2.51 -6.97
N PRO A 73 11.03 -1.39 -6.47
CA PRO A 73 9.64 -1.37 -6.07
C PRO A 73 8.64 -1.66 -7.18
N VAL A 74 8.93 -1.21 -8.42
CA VAL A 74 8.06 -1.45 -9.57
C VAL A 74 8.12 -2.93 -9.96
N ARG A 75 9.32 -3.52 -9.98
CA ARG A 75 9.49 -4.96 -10.22
C ARG A 75 8.78 -5.81 -9.17
N PHE A 76 8.92 -5.47 -7.89
CA PHE A 76 8.20 -6.12 -6.81
C PHE A 76 6.70 -6.08 -7.09
N PHE A 77 6.13 -4.88 -7.26
CA PHE A 77 4.70 -4.71 -7.52
C PHE A 77 4.23 -5.51 -8.74
N LEU A 78 4.95 -5.44 -9.86
CA LEU A 78 4.61 -6.16 -11.09
C LEU A 78 4.59 -7.69 -10.89
N SER A 79 5.56 -8.23 -10.16
CA SER A 79 5.65 -9.67 -9.88
C SER A 79 4.60 -10.20 -8.89
N ASN A 80 3.76 -9.32 -8.36
CA ASN A 80 2.92 -9.60 -7.20
C ASN A 80 1.43 -9.45 -7.54
N PRO A 81 0.80 -10.47 -8.17
CA PRO A 81 -0.55 -10.36 -8.73
C PRO A 81 -1.64 -10.24 -7.67
N GLN A 82 -1.36 -10.62 -6.41
CA GLN A 82 -2.28 -10.45 -5.30
C GLN A 82 -2.50 -9.00 -4.89
N ILE A 83 -1.72 -8.04 -5.41
CA ILE A 83 -1.83 -6.62 -5.07
C ILE A 83 -2.36 -5.86 -6.28
N ARG A 84 -3.59 -5.33 -6.21
CA ARG A 84 -4.17 -4.54 -7.30
C ARG A 84 -3.55 -3.15 -7.42
N HIS A 85 -3.56 -2.37 -6.35
CA HIS A 85 -2.95 -1.04 -6.29
C HIS A 85 -1.88 -0.96 -5.20
N GLY A 86 -0.91 -0.05 -5.37
CA GLY A 86 0.17 0.15 -4.42
C GLY A 86 0.39 1.63 -4.12
N VAL A 87 0.81 1.89 -2.88
CA VAL A 87 1.27 3.19 -2.40
C VAL A 87 2.57 2.97 -1.65
N ILE A 88 3.64 3.57 -2.13
CA ILE A 88 4.90 3.68 -1.42
C ILE A 88 4.87 5.00 -0.68
N HIS A 89 5.06 4.98 0.62
CA HIS A 89 5.34 6.22 1.35
C HIS A 89 6.82 6.31 1.68
N ASP A 90 7.43 7.44 1.32
CA ASP A 90 8.84 7.69 1.53
C ASP A 90 9.02 9.17 1.90
N ALA A 91 9.46 9.43 3.14
CA ALA A 91 9.59 10.79 3.64
C ALA A 91 10.71 11.59 2.93
N ARG A 92 11.66 10.90 2.29
CA ARG A 92 12.83 11.48 1.61
C ARG A 92 12.58 11.67 0.12
N ARG A 93 11.96 10.69 -0.52
CA ARG A 93 11.76 10.65 -1.99
C ARG A 93 10.34 11.07 -2.40
N GLY A 94 9.37 10.94 -1.52
CA GLY A 94 7.97 11.19 -1.84
C GLY A 94 7.60 12.67 -1.91
N GLN A 95 6.58 12.96 -2.72
CA GLN A 95 6.04 14.30 -2.90
C GLN A 95 4.78 14.54 -2.05
N MET A 96 4.43 15.81 -1.84
CA MET A 96 3.19 16.19 -1.13
C MET A 96 1.93 15.79 -1.90
N LYS A 97 2.01 15.72 -3.22
CA LYS A 97 0.97 15.14 -4.08
C LYS A 97 1.42 13.75 -4.50
N ALA A 98 0.47 12.83 -4.61
CA ALA A 98 0.77 11.48 -5.08
C ALA A 98 1.35 11.52 -6.49
N GLU A 99 2.52 10.91 -6.65
CA GLU A 99 3.18 10.73 -7.94
C GLU A 99 2.93 9.30 -8.42
N THR A 100 2.29 9.14 -9.57
CA THR A 100 2.11 7.81 -10.16
C THR A 100 3.41 7.35 -10.82
N ILE A 101 4.05 6.34 -10.25
CA ILE A 101 5.32 5.79 -10.75
C ILE A 101 5.11 4.58 -11.67
N TYR A 102 3.93 3.96 -11.61
CA TYR A 102 3.50 2.93 -12.55
C TYR A 102 1.98 2.92 -12.69
N ALA A 103 1.47 2.74 -13.90
CA ALA A 103 0.04 2.55 -14.17
C ALA A 103 -0.20 1.66 -15.39
N ASN A 104 -1.23 0.83 -15.31
CA ASN A 104 -1.86 0.18 -16.45
C ASN A 104 -3.39 0.23 -16.31
N GLN A 105 -4.14 -0.49 -17.14
CA GLN A 105 -5.60 -0.47 -17.16
C GLN A 105 -6.28 -0.90 -15.84
N GLN A 106 -5.59 -1.62 -14.94
CA GLN A 106 -6.20 -2.20 -13.74
C GLN A 106 -5.42 -1.94 -12.44
N ARG A 107 -4.14 -1.56 -12.55
CA ARG A 107 -3.18 -1.48 -11.45
C ARG A 107 -2.43 -0.16 -11.51
N GLN A 108 -2.21 0.44 -10.34
CA GLN A 108 -1.43 1.67 -10.21
C GLN A 108 -0.54 1.58 -8.98
N LEU A 109 0.66 2.17 -9.07
CA LEU A 109 1.60 2.33 -7.98
C LEU A 109 1.91 3.82 -7.83
N ASN A 110 1.62 4.37 -6.66
CA ASN A 110 1.83 5.77 -6.34
C ASN A 110 2.93 5.93 -5.29
N LEU A 111 3.64 7.05 -5.35
CA LEU A 111 4.63 7.48 -4.37
C LEU A 111 4.10 8.72 -3.65
N ILE A 112 4.04 8.67 -2.32
CA ILE A 112 3.63 9.79 -1.45
C ILE A 112 4.70 10.07 -0.41
N ARG A 113 4.75 11.29 0.10
CA ARG A 113 5.67 11.64 1.20
C ARG A 113 5.21 11.09 2.54
N THR A 114 3.94 11.30 2.88
CA THR A 114 3.35 10.92 4.17
C THR A 114 2.01 10.24 3.98
N PRO A 115 1.75 9.10 4.64
CA PRO A 115 0.46 8.42 4.58
C PRO A 115 -0.51 8.99 5.63
N ASP A 116 -0.74 10.30 5.59
CA ASP A 116 -1.74 10.97 6.42
C ASP A 116 -3.14 10.90 5.80
N ARG A 117 -4.16 11.26 6.57
CA ARG A 117 -5.57 11.18 6.13
C ARG A 117 -5.84 11.92 4.82
N LEU A 118 -5.26 13.10 4.60
CA LEU A 118 -5.50 13.89 3.37
C LEU A 118 -4.85 13.23 2.16
N SER A 119 -3.59 12.81 2.31
CA SER A 119 -2.84 12.12 1.27
C SER A 119 -3.48 10.77 0.89
N LEU A 120 -3.93 10.01 1.90
CA LEU A 120 -4.62 8.73 1.69
C LEU A 120 -6.00 8.92 1.03
N ASP A 121 -6.79 9.90 1.46
CA ASP A 121 -8.09 10.18 0.83
C ASP A 121 -7.94 10.53 -0.65
N ALA A 122 -6.99 11.42 -0.98
CA ALA A 122 -6.72 11.80 -2.36
C ALA A 122 -6.34 10.60 -3.25
N VAL A 123 -5.48 9.71 -2.75
CA VAL A 123 -5.09 8.50 -3.48
C VAL A 123 -6.25 7.52 -3.62
N LEU A 124 -7.01 7.26 -2.54
CA LEU A 124 -8.14 6.34 -2.58
C LEU A 124 -9.21 6.81 -3.56
N MET A 125 -9.50 8.11 -3.60
CA MET A 125 -10.42 8.70 -4.57
C MET A 125 -9.94 8.46 -6.00
N ALA A 126 -8.67 8.76 -6.29
CA ALA A 126 -8.09 8.61 -7.62
C ALA A 126 -8.07 7.15 -8.10
N LEU A 127 -7.83 6.19 -7.19
CA LEU A 127 -7.83 4.76 -7.49
C LEU A 127 -9.23 4.15 -7.59
N SER A 128 -10.25 4.86 -7.10
CA SER A 128 -11.65 4.41 -7.10
C SER A 128 -12.48 4.91 -8.28
N ALA A 129 -11.92 5.81 -9.09
CA ALA A 129 -12.51 6.37 -10.30
C ALA A 129 -12.40 5.38 -11.47
#